data_AF-A0A3B8M7Q7-F1
#
_entry.id   AF-A0A3B8M7Q7-F1
#
_cell.length_a   1.000
_cell.length_b   1.000
_cell.length_c   1.000
_cell.angle_alpha   90.00
_cell.angle_beta   90.00
_cell.angle_gamma   90.00
#
_symmetry.space_group_name_H-M   'P 1'
#
loop_
_entity.id
_entity.type
_entity.pdbx_description
1 polymer ?
#
loop_
_entity_poly.entity_id
_entity_poly.type
_entity_poly.pdbx_seq_one_letter_code
_entity_poly.pdbx_strand_id
1 'polypeptide(L)'
;WENYMPLLRMAMYSKGIQIYCAPTADSRDTWLSSMQHVALEGRCFVLSACQFVRRQDFPDDFDSSFGNEPETVLSRGGSCIIDPLGQVLAGPNYEGSCILTASLDLDDVVRAKYDFDVSGHYARPDVFRLSVNESPTPSVVTNGSPFELLPDDTGDHTLNEPPHHGS
;
A
#
# COMPACT_ATOMS: atom_id res chain seq x y z
N TRP A 1 -1.39 -9.64 2.67
CA TRP A 1 -2.53 -10.33 3.31
C TRP A 1 -3.50 -9.36 4.01
N GLU A 2 -3.14 -8.09 4.15
CA GLU A 2 -4.03 -7.04 4.71
C GLU A 2 -5.37 -6.91 3.96
N ASN A 3 -5.45 -7.34 2.71
CA ASN A 3 -6.70 -7.42 1.95
C ASN A 3 -7.76 -8.37 2.58
N TYR A 4 -7.37 -9.24 3.50
CA TYR A 4 -8.30 -10.05 4.29
C TYR A 4 -8.80 -9.36 5.56
N MET A 5 -8.28 -8.17 5.91
CA MET A 5 -8.71 -7.43 7.10
C MET A 5 -9.94 -6.57 6.77
N PRO A 6 -11.17 -6.98 7.17
CA PRO A 6 -12.39 -6.29 6.76
C PRO A 6 -12.46 -4.85 7.27
N LEU A 7 -11.95 -4.58 8.48
CA LEU A 7 -11.96 -3.25 9.07
C LEU A 7 -11.02 -2.28 8.35
N LEU A 8 -9.87 -2.77 7.88
CA LEU A 8 -8.93 -1.97 7.09
C LEU A 8 -9.58 -1.60 5.75
N ARG A 9 -10.19 -2.57 5.06
CA ARG A 9 -10.89 -2.31 3.80
C ARG A 9 -12.05 -1.33 3.99
N MET A 10 -12.85 -1.50 5.05
CA MET A 10 -13.93 -0.56 5.37
C MET A 10 -13.42 0.87 5.59
N ALA A 11 -12.30 1.03 6.32
CA ALA A 11 -11.67 2.33 6.50
C ALA A 11 -11.24 2.93 5.15
N MET A 12 -10.69 2.12 4.23
CA MET A 12 -10.36 2.57 2.87
C MET A 12 -11.61 2.97 2.08
N TYR A 13 -12.68 2.16 2.10
CA TYR A 13 -13.94 2.46 1.41
C TYR A 13 -14.56 3.77 1.88
N SER A 14 -14.52 4.05 3.19
CA SER A 14 -15.02 5.32 3.74
C SER A 14 -14.25 6.56 3.26
N LYS A 15 -13.03 6.40 2.74
CA LYS A 15 -12.24 7.47 2.12
C LYS A 15 -12.55 7.66 0.63
N GLY A 16 -13.54 6.93 0.10
CA GLY A 16 -14.03 7.12 -1.27
C GLY A 16 -13.10 6.57 -2.36
N ILE A 17 -12.27 5.57 -2.04
CA ILE A 17 -11.37 4.96 -3.02
C ILE A 17 -12.14 4.43 -4.25
N GLN A 18 -11.58 4.67 -5.43
CA GLN A 18 -12.13 4.19 -6.71
C GLN A 18 -11.22 3.15 -7.38
N ILE A 19 -9.93 3.18 -7.03
CA ILE A 19 -8.91 2.24 -7.47
C ILE A 19 -8.25 1.65 -6.23
N TYR A 20 -8.24 0.33 -6.14
CA TYR A 20 -7.66 -0.44 -5.04
C TYR A 20 -6.47 -1.26 -5.55
N CYS A 21 -5.26 -0.84 -5.19
CA CYS A 21 -4.04 -1.56 -5.53
C CYS A 21 -3.79 -2.68 -4.51
N ALA A 22 -3.69 -3.92 -4.99
CA ALA A 22 -3.54 -5.12 -4.16
C ALA A 22 -2.30 -5.93 -4.57
N PRO A 23 -1.07 -5.43 -4.31
CA PRO A 23 0.15 -6.21 -4.52
C PRO A 23 0.15 -7.45 -3.61
N THR A 24 0.69 -8.56 -4.11
CA THR A 24 0.72 -9.83 -3.38
C THR A 24 1.90 -10.71 -3.79
N ALA A 25 2.27 -11.62 -2.90
CA ALA A 25 3.13 -12.77 -3.18
C ALA A 25 2.36 -14.10 -3.14
N ASP A 26 1.03 -14.06 -3.00
CA ASP A 26 0.17 -15.24 -3.00
C ASP A 26 -0.34 -15.53 -4.43
N SER A 27 0.13 -16.64 -5.02
CA SER A 27 -0.21 -17.07 -6.37
C SER A 27 -1.23 -18.23 -6.41
N ARG A 28 -1.92 -18.49 -5.29
CA ARG A 28 -2.97 -19.52 -5.19
C ARG A 28 -4.23 -19.14 -5.98
N ASP A 29 -4.98 -20.14 -6.45
CA ASP A 29 -6.24 -19.93 -7.18
C ASP A 29 -7.29 -19.17 -6.35
N THR A 30 -7.23 -19.28 -5.02
CA THR A 30 -8.13 -18.59 -4.08
C THR A 30 -7.96 -17.08 -4.06
N TRP A 31 -6.85 -16.55 -4.60
CA TRP A 31 -6.60 -15.11 -4.62
C TRP A 31 -7.57 -14.37 -5.54
N LEU A 32 -7.85 -14.91 -6.74
CA LEU A 32 -8.71 -14.26 -7.73
C LEU A 32 -10.11 -14.02 -7.16
N SER A 33 -10.73 -15.06 -6.59
CA SER A 33 -12.07 -14.96 -5.99
C SER A 33 -12.10 -13.94 -4.85
N SER A 34 -11.00 -13.82 -4.09
CA SER A 34 -10.88 -12.83 -3.02
C SER A 34 -10.85 -11.41 -3.57
N MET A 35 -10.11 -11.16 -4.65
CA MET A 35 -10.03 -9.83 -5.27
C MET A 35 -11.32 -9.44 -6.00
N GLN A 36 -12.02 -10.40 -6.61
CA GLN A 36 -13.36 -10.17 -7.17
C GLN A 36 -14.35 -9.76 -6.08
N HIS A 37 -14.30 -10.43 -4.93
CA HIS A 37 -15.12 -10.06 -3.77
C HIS A 37 -14.79 -8.65 -3.27
N VAL A 38 -13.51 -8.29 -3.14
CA VAL A 38 -13.08 -6.93 -2.73
C VAL A 38 -13.58 -5.88 -3.72
N ALA A 39 -13.50 -6.14 -5.02
CA ALA A 39 -14.00 -5.22 -6.06
C ALA A 39 -15.52 -5.00 -5.93
N LEU A 40 -16.27 -6.10 -5.77
CA LEU A 40 -17.72 -6.10 -5.54
C LEU A 40 -18.11 -5.37 -4.24
N GLU A 41 -17.40 -5.63 -3.14
CA GLU A 41 -17.70 -5.07 -1.84
C GLU A 41 -17.37 -3.57 -1.75
N GLY A 42 -16.25 -3.15 -2.34
CA GLY A 42 -15.84 -1.74 -2.32
C GLY A 42 -16.49 -0.87 -3.40
N ARG A 43 -17.06 -1.51 -4.44
CA ARG A 43 -17.43 -0.86 -5.71
C ARG A 43 -16.27 -0.04 -6.27
N CYS A 44 -15.12 -0.69 -6.44
CA CYS A 44 -13.90 -0.05 -6.94
C CYS A 44 -13.17 -0.98 -7.92
N PHE A 45 -12.36 -0.39 -8.80
CA PHE A 45 -11.46 -1.17 -9.64
C PHE A 45 -10.36 -1.78 -8.78
N VAL A 46 -10.13 -3.08 -8.88
CA VAL A 46 -9.03 -3.76 -8.17
C VAL A 46 -7.91 -4.07 -9.15
N LEU A 47 -6.72 -3.57 -8.84
CA LEU A 47 -5.49 -3.83 -9.59
C LEU A 47 -4.58 -4.70 -8.72
N SER A 48 -4.53 -5.99 -9.00
CA SER A 48 -3.68 -6.92 -8.27
C SER A 48 -2.44 -7.28 -9.07
N ALA A 49 -1.28 -7.18 -8.42
CA ALA A 49 0.01 -7.51 -8.99
C ALA A 49 0.67 -8.63 -8.18
N CYS A 50 0.99 -9.74 -8.85
CA CYS A 50 1.73 -10.87 -8.31
C CYS A 50 2.93 -11.18 -9.21
N GLN A 51 4.09 -11.37 -8.60
CA GLN A 51 5.32 -11.68 -9.32
C GLN A 51 5.28 -13.07 -9.96
N PHE A 52 5.79 -13.17 -11.18
CA PHE A 52 6.20 -14.43 -11.79
C PHE A 52 7.71 -14.59 -11.59
N VAL A 53 8.13 -15.61 -10.84
CA VAL A 53 9.55 -15.86 -10.57
C VAL A 53 9.90 -17.33 -10.75
N ARG A 54 11.08 -17.56 -11.31
CA ARG A 54 11.74 -18.86 -11.46
C ARG A 54 12.93 -18.96 -10.53
N ARG A 55 13.42 -20.17 -10.30
CA ARG A 55 14.60 -20.41 -9.46
C ARG A 55 15.83 -19.65 -9.95
N GLN A 56 16.03 -19.55 -11.26
CA GLN A 56 17.15 -18.83 -11.86
C GLN A 56 17.14 -17.31 -11.63
N ASP A 57 16.01 -16.74 -11.18
CA ASP A 57 15.92 -15.31 -10.86
C ASP A 57 16.56 -14.99 -9.48
N PHE A 58 16.97 -16.02 -8.74
CA PHE A 58 17.63 -15.94 -7.44
C PHE A 58 19.10 -16.39 -7.53
N PRO A 59 19.97 -15.96 -6.61
CA PRO A 59 21.35 -16.41 -6.53
C PRO A 59 21.51 -17.95 -6.52
N ASP A 60 22.66 -18.44 -6.96
CA ASP A 60 22.93 -19.89 -7.04
C ASP A 60 22.90 -20.58 -5.68
N ASP A 61 23.19 -19.87 -4.59
CA ASP A 61 23.18 -20.37 -3.22
C ASP A 61 21.79 -20.31 -2.54
N PHE A 62 20.75 -19.87 -3.25
CA PHE A 62 19.38 -19.88 -2.76
C PHE A 62 18.79 -21.30 -2.76
N ASP A 63 18.56 -21.89 -1.59
CA ASP A 63 17.92 -23.20 -1.50
C ASP A 63 16.39 -23.10 -1.53
N SER A 64 15.76 -23.61 -2.59
CA SER A 64 14.32 -23.56 -2.82
C SER A 64 13.63 -24.84 -2.40
N SER A 65 12.58 -24.72 -1.58
CA SER A 65 11.71 -25.84 -1.19
C SER A 65 10.88 -26.43 -2.34
N PHE A 66 10.82 -25.75 -3.49
CA PHE A 66 10.11 -26.21 -4.69
C PHE A 66 11.03 -26.92 -5.70
N GLY A 67 12.33 -26.97 -5.42
CA GLY A 67 13.37 -27.47 -6.32
C GLY A 67 14.35 -26.39 -6.77
N ASN A 68 15.56 -26.82 -7.12
CA ASN A 68 16.69 -25.96 -7.47
C ASN A 68 17.01 -25.95 -8.98
N GLU A 69 16.20 -26.60 -9.82
CA GLU A 69 16.37 -26.52 -11.27
C GLU A 69 16.06 -25.10 -11.77
N PRO A 70 16.85 -24.52 -12.70
CA PRO A 70 16.72 -23.10 -13.13
C PRO A 70 15.30 -22.68 -13.52
N GLU A 71 14.58 -23.56 -14.23
CA GLU A 71 13.23 -23.30 -14.75
C GLU A 71 12.10 -23.56 -13.74
N THR A 72 12.43 -23.99 -12.51
CA THR A 72 11.44 -24.23 -11.45
C THR A 72 10.67 -22.94 -11.15
N VAL A 73 9.36 -22.94 -11.35
CA VAL A 73 8.50 -21.79 -11.04
C VAL A 73 8.27 -21.73 -9.53
N LEU A 74 8.73 -20.66 -8.90
CA LEU A 74 8.58 -20.42 -7.45
C LEU A 74 7.34 -19.59 -7.12
N SER A 75 6.95 -18.71 -8.05
CA SER A 75 5.66 -18.03 -8.04
C SER A 75 5.18 -17.92 -9.48
N ARG A 76 3.97 -18.40 -9.75
CA ARG A 76 3.39 -18.39 -11.09
C ARG A 76 2.67 -17.08 -11.45
N GLY A 77 2.77 -16.05 -10.62
CA GLY A 77 2.03 -14.79 -10.83
C GLY A 77 0.54 -14.93 -10.52
N GLY A 78 -0.31 -14.45 -11.43
CA GLY A 78 -1.76 -14.33 -11.20
C GLY A 78 -2.27 -12.89 -11.08
N SER A 79 -1.50 -11.92 -11.58
CA SER A 79 -1.92 -10.52 -11.66
C SER A 79 -3.22 -10.39 -12.45
N CYS A 80 -4.10 -9.48 -12.02
CA CYS A 80 -5.40 -9.24 -12.65
C CYS A 80 -5.89 -7.80 -12.44
N ILE A 81 -6.79 -7.37 -13.32
CA ILE A 81 -7.54 -6.11 -13.24
C ILE A 81 -9.01 -6.45 -13.23
N ILE A 82 -9.76 -5.93 -12.25
CA ILE A 82 -11.15 -6.28 -12.00
C ILE A 82 -11.97 -5.00 -11.88
N ASP A 83 -13.16 -4.99 -12.47
CA ASP A 83 -14.10 -3.87 -12.41
C ASP A 83 -14.92 -3.84 -11.09
N PRO A 84 -15.67 -2.76 -10.81
CA PRO A 84 -16.50 -2.63 -9.61
C PRO A 84 -17.62 -3.67 -9.46
N LEU A 85 -17.96 -4.40 -10.52
CA LEU A 85 -18.96 -5.47 -10.55
C LEU A 85 -18.31 -6.87 -10.52
N GLY A 86 -17.00 -6.95 -10.28
CA GLY A 86 -16.27 -8.20 -10.15
C GLY A 86 -15.90 -8.87 -11.48
N GLN A 87 -16.13 -8.22 -12.62
CA GLN A 87 -15.69 -8.71 -13.92
C GLN A 87 -14.18 -8.53 -14.08
N VAL A 88 -13.50 -9.58 -14.52
CA VAL A 88 -12.06 -9.51 -14.82
C VAL A 88 -11.87 -8.85 -16.18
N LEU A 89 -11.21 -7.70 -16.20
CA LEU A 89 -10.89 -6.94 -17.41
C LEU A 89 -9.58 -7.40 -18.05
N ALA A 90 -8.62 -7.86 -17.23
CA ALA A 90 -7.35 -8.41 -17.69
C ALA A 90 -6.81 -9.45 -16.70
N GLY A 91 -6.18 -10.51 -17.20
CA GLY A 91 -5.69 -11.64 -16.40
C GLY A 91 -6.80 -12.65 -16.01
N PRO A 92 -6.58 -13.49 -14.98
CA PRO A 92 -5.30 -13.67 -14.29
C PRO A 92 -4.23 -14.23 -15.24
N ASN A 93 -3.03 -13.64 -15.25
CA ASN A 93 -1.94 -14.20 -16.06
C ASN A 93 -1.06 -15.16 -15.23
N TYR A 94 -0.98 -16.41 -15.68
CA TYR A 94 -0.11 -17.45 -15.12
C TYR A 94 0.99 -17.91 -16.08
N GLU A 95 1.09 -17.32 -17.28
CA GLU A 95 1.93 -17.81 -18.39
C GLU A 95 3.32 -17.17 -18.43
N GLY A 96 3.67 -16.31 -17.46
CA GLY A 96 4.98 -15.66 -17.39
C GLY A 96 4.90 -14.18 -17.04
N SER A 97 6.02 -13.48 -17.22
CA SER A 97 6.08 -12.03 -17.06
C SER A 97 5.34 -11.32 -18.19
N CYS A 98 4.47 -10.38 -17.86
CA CYS A 98 3.72 -9.58 -18.83
C CYS A 98 3.36 -8.21 -18.27
N ILE A 99 2.97 -7.29 -19.15
CA ILE A 99 2.27 -6.06 -18.77
C ILE A 99 0.77 -6.28 -19.00
N LEU A 100 -0.04 -6.17 -17.96
CA LEU A 100 -1.50 -6.16 -18.07
C LEU A 100 -2.00 -4.72 -18.19
N THR A 101 -2.91 -4.50 -19.14
CA THR A 101 -3.51 -3.18 -19.40
C THR A 101 -5.02 -3.30 -19.55
N ALA A 102 -5.75 -2.32 -19.02
CA ALA A 102 -7.18 -2.16 -19.24
C ALA A 102 -7.54 -0.66 -19.23
N SER A 103 -8.62 -0.29 -19.91
CA SER A 103 -9.22 1.05 -19.82
C SER A 103 -10.25 1.06 -18.70
N LEU A 104 -10.18 2.05 -17.81
CA LEU A 104 -11.08 2.16 -16.66
C LEU A 104 -11.95 3.41 -16.83
N ASP A 105 -13.26 3.22 -16.93
CA ASP A 105 -14.23 4.32 -16.82
C ASP A 105 -14.59 4.51 -15.34
N LEU A 106 -14.17 5.64 -14.75
CA LEU A 106 -14.43 5.91 -13.34
C LEU A 106 -15.90 6.19 -13.03
N ASP A 107 -16.72 6.48 -14.05
CA ASP A 107 -18.16 6.60 -13.86
C ASP A 107 -18.81 5.24 -13.54
N ASP A 108 -18.17 4.11 -13.90
CA ASP A 108 -18.66 2.78 -13.53
C ASP A 108 -18.64 2.55 -12.02
N VAL A 109 -17.76 3.23 -11.27
CA VAL A 109 -17.81 3.22 -9.81
C VAL A 109 -19.08 3.89 -9.29
N VAL A 110 -19.47 5.03 -9.88
CA VAL A 110 -20.69 5.74 -9.49
C VAL A 110 -21.92 4.91 -9.84
N ARG A 111 -21.95 4.33 -11.05
CA ARG A 111 -23.04 3.44 -11.49
C ARG A 111 -23.14 2.20 -10.61
N ALA A 112 -22.02 1.58 -10.26
CA ALA A 112 -22.00 0.39 -9.40
C ALA A 112 -22.37 0.74 -7.95
N LYS A 113 -22.07 1.95 -7.46
CA LYS A 113 -22.54 2.39 -6.13
C LYS A 113 -24.04 2.67 -6.07
N TYR A 114 -24.75 2.76 -7.20
CA TYR A 114 -26.19 2.93 -7.20
C TYR A 114 -26.93 1.72 -6.60
N ASP A 115 -26.42 0.50 -6.83
CA ASP A 115 -27.03 -0.72 -6.31
C ASP A 115 -26.63 -1.02 -4.85
N PHE A 116 -25.41 -0.63 -4.47
CA PHE A 116 -24.78 -0.94 -3.19
C PHE A 116 -23.63 0.04 -2.89
N ASP A 117 -23.72 0.75 -1.77
CA ASP A 117 -22.61 1.52 -1.18
C ASP A 117 -22.42 1.13 0.28
N VAL A 118 -21.37 0.33 0.52
CA VAL A 118 -21.03 -0.24 1.84
C VAL A 118 -20.78 0.82 2.90
N SER A 119 -20.26 1.98 2.52
CA SER A 119 -19.96 3.10 3.41
C SER A 119 -21.01 4.21 3.37
N GLY A 120 -22.01 4.07 2.49
CA GLY A 120 -23.11 4.99 2.32
C GLY A 120 -24.44 4.37 2.75
N HIS A 121 -25.36 4.21 1.79
CA HIS A 121 -26.76 3.88 2.08
C HIS A 121 -27.00 2.44 2.58
N TYR A 122 -25.99 1.56 2.56
CA TYR A 122 -26.03 0.23 3.20
C TYR A 122 -25.29 0.16 4.55
N ALA A 123 -24.64 1.23 5.01
CA ALA A 123 -23.69 1.19 6.13
C ALA A 123 -24.29 0.97 7.53
N ARG A 124 -25.61 1.17 7.73
CA ARG A 124 -26.31 1.03 9.02
C ARG A 124 -25.60 1.73 10.20
N PRO A 125 -25.35 3.05 10.14
CA PRO A 125 -24.67 3.81 11.20
C PRO A 125 -25.46 3.88 12.52
N ASP A 126 -26.74 3.50 12.50
CA ASP A 126 -27.59 3.31 13.67
C ASP A 126 -27.22 2.08 14.51
N VAL A 127 -26.52 1.10 13.91
CA VAL A 127 -26.11 -0.16 14.58
C VAL A 127 -24.60 -0.26 14.67
N PHE A 128 -23.88 0.05 13.58
CA PHE A 128 -22.44 -0.16 13.48
C PHE A 128 -21.69 1.16 13.36
N ARG A 129 -20.57 1.26 14.09
CA ARG A 129 -19.64 2.38 13.99
C ARG A 129 -18.22 1.86 14.05
N LEU A 130 -17.41 2.25 13.07
CA LEU A 130 -15.96 2.02 13.06
C LEU A 130 -15.25 3.31 13.47
N SER A 131 -14.36 3.23 14.46
CA SER A 131 -13.46 4.32 14.85
C SER A 131 -12.03 3.93 14.49
N VAL A 132 -11.31 4.82 13.80
CA VAL A 132 -9.95 4.56 13.31
C VAL A 132 -9.01 5.59 13.93
N ASN A 133 -7.92 5.13 14.55
CA ASN A 133 -6.86 6.01 15.02
C ASN A 133 -5.84 6.23 13.89
N GLU A 134 -5.76 7.45 13.38
CA GLU A 134 -4.79 7.84 12.34
C GLU A 134 -3.62 8.68 12.90
N SER A 135 -3.50 8.77 14.23
CA SER A 135 -2.43 9.53 14.88
C SER A 135 -1.09 8.77 14.78
N PRO A 136 0.04 9.45 14.57
CA PRO A 136 1.36 8.81 14.58
C PRO A 136 1.64 8.09 15.91
N THR A 137 2.07 6.83 15.85
CA THR A 137 2.52 6.04 17.01
C THR A 137 4.01 5.70 16.87
N PRO A 138 4.92 6.62 17.24
CA PRO A 138 6.36 6.37 17.12
C PRO A 138 6.78 5.21 18.03
N SER A 139 7.68 4.36 17.54
CA SER A 139 8.23 3.23 18.32
C SER A 139 9.13 3.69 19.48
N VAL A 140 9.69 4.89 19.38
CA VAL A 140 10.51 5.52 20.42
C VAL A 140 10.03 6.95 20.62
N VAL A 141 9.67 7.28 21.85
CA VAL A 141 9.41 8.66 22.29
C VAL A 141 10.57 9.05 23.20
N THR A 142 11.41 9.98 22.75
CA THR A 142 12.47 10.55 23.59
C THR A 142 11.90 11.71 24.38
N ASN A 143 11.74 11.54 25.68
CA ASN A 143 11.48 12.65 26.58
C ASN A 143 12.80 13.41 26.78
N GLY A 144 13.05 14.44 25.97
CA GLY A 144 14.15 15.36 26.23
C GLY A 144 13.84 16.19 27.47
N SER A 145 14.73 16.14 28.47
CA SER A 145 14.86 17.21 29.48
C SER A 145 14.91 18.56 28.76
N PRO A 146 14.30 19.64 29.29
CA PRO A 146 14.47 20.96 28.72
C PRO A 146 15.95 21.31 28.84
N PHE A 147 16.69 21.14 27.76
CA PHE A 147 17.97 21.82 27.64
C PHE A 147 17.57 23.29 27.44
N GLU A 148 17.60 24.06 28.54
CA GLU A 148 17.63 25.51 28.45
C GLU A 148 18.68 25.85 27.40
N LEU A 149 18.25 26.54 26.34
CA LEU A 149 19.16 27.29 25.51
C LEU A 149 19.92 28.21 26.47
N LEU A 150 21.17 27.84 26.79
CA LEU A 150 22.08 28.78 27.42
C LEU A 150 22.09 30.01 26.51
N PRO A 151 21.87 31.22 27.05
CA PRO A 151 21.83 32.42 26.23
C PRO A 151 23.12 32.52 25.43
N ASP A 152 22.97 32.79 24.13
CA ASP A 152 24.09 33.05 23.23
C ASP A 152 25.06 34.01 23.93
N ASP A 153 26.31 33.58 24.05
CA ASP A 153 27.42 34.42 24.47
C ASP A 153 27.65 35.45 23.37
N THR A 154 26.80 36.49 23.33
CA THR A 154 27.08 37.71 22.58
C THR A 154 28.18 38.43 23.34
N GLY A 155 29.40 37.88 23.22
CA GLY A 155 30.64 38.55 23.57
C GLY A 155 30.74 39.83 22.77
N ASP A 156 30.45 40.93 23.45
CA ASP A 156 30.81 42.28 23.05
C ASP A 156 32.33 42.34 22.82
N HIS A 157 32.75 42.19 21.56
CA HIS A 157 34.11 42.49 21.14
C HIS A 157 34.22 43.97 20.78
N THR A 158 34.20 44.83 21.80
CA THR A 158 34.71 46.19 21.70
C THR A 158 36.20 46.24 22.07
N LEU A 159 37.01 46.49 21.03
CA LEU A 159 38.30 47.20 21.00
C LEU A 159 39.49 46.69 21.84
N ASN A 160 40.55 46.28 21.13
CA ASN A 160 41.92 46.71 21.46
C ASN A 160 42.80 46.70 20.20
N GLU A 161 43.10 47.89 19.68
CA GLU A 161 44.17 48.12 18.71
C GLU A 161 45.54 47.88 19.37
N PRO A 162 46.53 47.29 18.65
CA PRO A 162 47.87 47.11 19.17
C PRO A 162 48.71 48.40 19.11
N PRO A 163 49.68 48.59 20.02
CA PRO A 163 50.47 49.81 20.07
C PRO A 163 51.49 49.90 18.93
N HIS A 164 51.69 51.13 18.45
CA HIS A 164 52.75 51.54 17.53
C HIS A 164 54.15 51.18 18.05
N HIS A 165 54.97 50.58 17.18
CA HIS A 165 56.43 50.74 17.24
C HIS A 165 56.92 51.35 15.92
N GLY A 166 57.40 52.59 16.01
CA GLY A 166 58.19 53.22 14.96
C GLY A 166 59.68 52.92 15.13
N SER A 167 60.34 52.81 13.99
CA SER A 167 61.71 53.28 13.73
C SER A 167 61.82 53.57 12.23
#